data_AF-A0A380K392-F1
#
_entry.id   AF-A0A380K392-F1
#
_cell.length_a   1.000
_cell.length_b   1.000
_cell.length_c   1.000
_cell.angle_alpha   90.00
_cell.angle_beta   90.00
_cell.angle_gamma   90.00
#
_symmetry.space_group_name_H-M   'P 1'
#
loop_
_entity.id
_entity.type
_entity.pdbx_description
1 polymer ?
#
loop_
_entity_poly.entity_id
_entity_poly.type
_entity_poly.pdbx_seq_one_letter_code
_entity_poly.pdbx_strand_id
1 'polypeptide(L)' 'MIEPIRIYNQNQVVPVLERHIYKAYEEGLTAIKVTAFYPVDEAESKRIIDICRSFPAVLDAKWLYGTVIFKVYLKH' A
#
# COMPACT_ATOMS: atom_id res chain seq x y z
N MET A 1 14.90 12.25 0.04
CA MET A 1 14.54 10.95 0.66
C MET A 1 13.03 10.81 0.55
N ILE A 2 12.50 9.69 0.03
CA ILE A 2 11.06 9.45 0.00
C ILE A 2 10.62 9.17 1.44
N GLU A 3 9.68 9.97 1.94
CA GLU A 3 9.16 9.82 3.30
C GLU A 3 8.44 8.46 3.43
N PRO A 4 8.68 7.68 4.51
CA PRO A 4 8.05 6.38 4.68
C PRO A 4 6.53 6.53 4.84
N ILE A 5 5.75 5.80 4.04
CA ILE A 5 4.29 5.80 4.11
C ILE A 5 3.87 4.93 5.29
N ARG A 6 3.13 5.53 6.24
CA ARG A 6 2.69 4.88 7.49
C ARG A 6 1.18 4.95 7.60
N ILE A 7 0.56 3.82 7.96
CA ILE A 7 -0.88 3.71 8.26
C ILE A 7 -1.00 3.30 9.73
N TYR A 8 -1.61 4.11 10.58
CA TYR A 8 -1.68 3.88 12.03
C TYR A 8 -2.99 3.22 12.48
N ASN A 9 -4.01 3.18 11.62
CA ASN A 9 -5.27 2.51 11.91
C ASN A 9 -5.95 2.03 10.63
N GLN A 10 -6.90 1.10 10.79
CA GLN A 10 -7.63 0.48 9.69
C GLN A 10 -8.39 1.48 8.80
N ASN A 11 -8.90 2.57 9.39
CA ASN A 11 -9.70 3.59 8.68
C ASN A 11 -8.82 4.49 7.79
N GLN A 12 -7.50 4.53 8.04
CA GLN A 12 -6.55 5.28 7.22
C GLN A 12 -6.13 4.53 5.95
N VAL A 13 -6.39 3.22 5.86
CA VAL A 13 -5.89 2.38 4.75
C VAL A 13 -6.24 2.94 3.39
N VAL A 14 -7.54 3.16 3.12
CA VAL A 14 -8.00 3.65 1.82
C VAL A 14 -7.47 5.04 1.49
N PRO A 15 -7.68 6.09 2.32
CA PRO A 15 -7.26 7.44 1.95
C PRO A 15 -5.73 7.61 1.85
N VAL A 16 -4.96 6.89 2.67
CA VAL A 16 -3.48 6.92 2.57
C VAL A 16 -3.03 6.21 1.30
N LEU A 17 -3.57 5.03 1.00
CA LEU A 17 -3.20 4.30 -0.20
C LEU A 17 -3.53 5.05 -1.46
N GLU A 18 -4.75 5.56 -1.59
CA GLU A 18 -5.19 6.33 -2.76
C GLU A 18 -4.23 7.50 -3.05
N ARG A 19 -4.00 8.34 -2.03
CA ARG A 19 -3.12 9.51 -2.14
C ARG A 19 -1.72 9.13 -2.61
N HIS A 20 -1.11 8.11 -1.99
CA HIS A 20 0.28 7.77 -2.25
C HIS A 20 0.48 6.94 -3.52
N ILE A 21 -0.50 6.11 -3.90
CA ILE A 21 -0.49 5.35 -5.16
C ILE A 21 -0.53 6.31 -6.34
N TYR A 22 -1.50 7.24 -6.36
CA TYR A 22 -1.63 8.18 -7.47
C TYR A 22 -0.47 9.17 -7.54
N LYS A 23 -0.01 9.69 -6.40
CA LYS A 23 1.20 10.52 -6.37
C LYS A 23 2.40 9.79 -6.97
N ALA A 24 2.63 8.53 -6.56
CA ALA A 24 3.76 7.76 -7.07
C ALA A 24 3.62 7.41 -8.56
N TYR A 25 2.38 7.18 -9.03
CA TYR A 25 2.09 6.96 -10.44
C TYR A 25 2.41 8.22 -11.28
N GLU A 26 1.95 9.39 -10.83
CA GLU A 26 2.24 10.69 -11.47
C GLU A 26 3.74 11.02 -11.48
N GLU A 27 4.45 10.65 -10.42
CA GLU A 27 5.91 10.81 -10.30
C GLU A 27 6.72 9.77 -11.10
N GLY A 28 6.06 8.85 -11.83
CA GLY A 28 6.74 7.84 -12.64
C GLY A 28 7.42 6.73 -11.81
N LEU A 29 7.05 6.57 -10.54
CA LEU A 29 7.62 5.54 -9.67
C LEU A 29 7.02 4.17 -10.00
N THR A 30 7.84 3.12 -10.00
CA THR A 30 7.37 1.76 -10.30
C THR A 30 6.78 1.02 -9.10
N ALA A 31 7.06 1.50 -7.88
CA ALA A 31 6.54 0.91 -6.67
C ALA A 31 6.59 1.86 -5.47
N ILE A 32 5.71 1.62 -4.50
CA ILE A 32 5.76 2.23 -3.17
C ILE A 32 5.87 1.16 -2.08
N LYS A 33 6.45 1.54 -0.94
CA LYS A 33 6.55 0.72 0.26
C LYS A 33 5.70 1.35 1.36
N VAL A 34 4.79 0.57 1.94
CA VAL A 34 3.84 1.05 2.95
C VAL A 34 3.95 0.20 4.20
N THR A 35 3.91 0.84 5.37
CA THR A 35 3.99 0.18 6.67
C THR A 35 2.72 0.41 7.50
N ALA A 36 2.08 -0.66 7.95
CA ALA A 36 0.92 -0.67 8.85
C ALA A 36 1.35 -0.69 10.33
N PHE A 37 1.26 0.43 11.03
CA PHE A 37 1.59 0.58 12.45
C PHE A 37 0.43 0.17 13.38
N TYR A 38 -0.32 -0.86 13.01
CA TYR A 38 -1.39 -1.46 13.81
C TYR A 38 -1.41 -2.99 13.62
N PRO A 39 -2.01 -3.76 14.53
CA PRO A 39 -2.12 -5.21 14.37
C PRO A 39 -2.84 -5.56 13.06
N VAL A 40 -2.19 -6.39 12.23
CA VAL A 40 -2.75 -6.90 10.98
C VAL A 40 -2.72 -8.42 11.05
N ASP A 41 -3.90 -9.03 11.06
CA ASP A 41 -4.06 -10.47 10.91
C ASP A 41 -4.07 -10.87 9.42
N GLU A 42 -4.20 -12.17 9.15
CA GLU A 42 -4.22 -12.68 7.78
C GLU A 42 -5.40 -12.11 6.97
N ALA A 43 -6.59 -11.98 7.58
CA ALA A 43 -7.79 -11.48 6.91
C ALA A 43 -7.65 -9.99 6.53
N GLU A 44 -7.14 -9.17 7.45
CA GLU A 44 -6.85 -7.76 7.24
C GLU A 44 -5.73 -7.59 6.21
N SER A 45 -4.68 -8.42 6.24
CA SER A 45 -3.63 -8.38 5.23
C SER A 45 -4.18 -8.62 3.83
N LYS A 46 -5.05 -9.63 3.67
CA LYS A 46 -5.72 -9.94 2.41
C LYS A 46 -6.62 -8.78 1.96
N ARG A 47 -7.40 -8.22 2.89
CA ARG A 47 -8.26 -7.05 2.63
C ARG A 47 -7.45 -5.86 2.11
N ILE A 48 -6.31 -5.55 2.72
CA ILE A 48 -5.43 -4.45 2.28
C ILE A 48 -4.89 -4.73 0.87
N ILE A 49 -4.46 -5.95 0.57
CA ILE A 49 -3.99 -6.32 -0.77
C ILE A 49 -5.09 -6.19 -1.82
N ASP A 50 -6.31 -6.62 -1.50
CA ASP A 50 -7.46 -6.49 -2.39
C ASP A 50 -7.83 -5.01 -2.63
N ILE A 51 -7.75 -4.17 -1.60
CA ILE A 51 -7.89 -2.70 -1.73
C ILE A 51 -6.80 -2.14 -2.65
N CYS A 52 -5.53 -2.49 -2.46
CA CYS A 52 -4.45 -2.04 -3.34
C CYS A 52 -4.75 -2.40 -4.80
N ARG A 53 -5.19 -3.64 -5.07
CA ARG A 53 -5.50 -4.13 -6.41
C ARG A 53 -6.74 -3.48 -7.04
N SER A 54 -7.63 -2.89 -6.24
CA SER A 54 -8.77 -2.14 -6.76
C SER A 54 -8.40 -0.80 -7.39
N PHE A 55 -7.23 -0.24 -7.06
CA PHE A 55 -6.77 1.00 -7.68
C PHE A 55 -6.28 0.74 -9.12
N PRO A 56 -6.80 1.45 -10.13
CA PRO A 56 -6.42 1.24 -11.53
C PRO A 56 -4.91 1.34 -11.79
N ALA A 57 -4.23 2.26 -11.10
CA ALA A 57 -2.79 2.48 -11.19
C ALA A 57 -1.93 1.33 -10.65
N VAL A 58 -2.52 0.36 -9.95
CA VAL A 58 -1.79 -0.76 -9.31
C VAL A 58 -1.75 -1.96 -10.24
N LEU A 59 -0.53 -2.47 -10.46
CA LEU A 59 -0.24 -3.71 -11.16
C LEU A 59 -0.41 -4.92 -10.23
N ASP A 60 0.19 -4.87 -9.06
CA ASP A 60 0.10 -5.91 -8.04
C ASP A 60 0.44 -5.32 -6.65
N ALA A 61 0.07 -6.04 -5.60
CA ALA A 61 0.49 -5.73 -4.25
C ALA A 61 0.89 -7.02 -3.52
N LYS A 62 1.96 -6.94 -2.71
CA LYS A 62 2.48 -8.10 -1.96
C LYS A 62 2.82 -7.72 -0.55
N TRP A 63 2.30 -8.53 0.38
CA TRP A 63 2.73 -8.51 1.77
C TRP A 63 4.11 -9.15 1.90
N LEU A 64 4.99 -8.58 2.71
CA LEU A 64 6.31 -9.16 2.98
C LEU A 64 6.23 -9.93 4.31
N TYR A 65 6.37 -11.26 4.24
CA TYR A 65 6.19 -12.19 5.37
C TYR A 65 6.85 -11.70 6.66
N GLY A 66 6.08 -11.72 7.76
CA GLY A 66 6.53 -11.37 9.10
C GLY A 66 6.60 -9.87 9.41
N THR A 67 6.25 -9.01 8.46
CA THR A 67 6.36 -7.56 8.65
C THR A 67 5.06 -6.84 8.42
N VAL A 68 4.88 -5.72 9.11
CA VAL A 68 3.86 -4.69 8.87
C VAL A 68 3.99 -4.01 7.50
N ILE A 69 4.81 -4.53 6.58
CA ILE A 69 5.21 -3.86 5.35
C ILE A 69 4.66 -4.58 4.13
N PHE A 70 4.06 -3.83 3.22
CA PHE A 70 3.69 -4.32 1.89
C PHE A 70 4.20 -3.39 0.80
N LYS A 71 4.41 -3.97 -0.38
CA LYS A 71 4.78 -3.25 -1.60
C LYS A 71 3.59 -3.19 -2.54
N VAL A 72 3.38 -2.02 -3.14
CA VAL A 72 2.41 -1.81 -4.20
C VAL A 72 3.19 -1.48 -5.47
N TYR A 73 3.03 -2.29 -6.50
CA TYR A 73 3.65 -2.14 -7.81
C TYR A 73 2.68 -1.37 -8.72
N LEU A 74 3.21 -0.39 -9.44
CA LEU A 74 2.40 0.50 -10.29
C LEU A 74 2.46 0.06 -11.76
N LYS A 75 1.35 0.24 -12.47
CA LYS A 75 1.30 0.06 -13.93
C LYS A 75 2.02 1.24 -14.58
N HIS A 76 2.95 0.97 -15.47
CA HIS A 76 3.57 1.95 -16.38
C HIS A 76 3.63 1.34 -17.77
#